data_AF-A0A7X6XLI7-F1
#
_entry.id   AF-A0A7X6XLI7-F1
#
_cell.length_a   1.000
_cell.length_b   1.000
_cell.length_c   1.000
_cell.angle_alpha   90.00
_cell.angle_beta   90.00
_cell.angle_gamma   90.00
#
_symmetry.space_group_name_H-M   'P 1'
#
loop_
_entity.id
_entity.type
_entity.pdbx_description
1 polymer ?
#
loop_
_entity_poly.entity_id
_entity_poly.type
_entity_poly.pdbx_seq_one_letter_code
_entity_poly.pdbx_strand_id
1 'polypeptide(L)'
;MATTAEEQAPPEREIDLGALGRTWTAPQGADTTPEVSEILGEMPWWAARGLLYVVGGFVLVALIWAHFSVLDVLVQARGRLVPEGYVRPVQAAVGGIVRYVLVSEGDRVEAGEALLQIDDTEARARHARLQEELATHQEQLRQLQAGHAPVPEILASQNRLAQLESEVVAASLALKHTTVTAPAAGVVTTLDVRSEGAVVQPGQQVAAIAPDGVRLVAEVQVSNEDIAFVEPGLPAKLKLDAFPFQDYGTVPGIVTAVAADARADERLGSSFYKVTITPEKATITAGGRPVPLRPGLSLTAEIVTERKSVLALFTEPFRKLRGDLAGVR
;
A
#
# COMPACT_ATOMS: atom_id res chain seq x y z
N MET A 1 -13.04 -70.02 25.94
CA MET A 1 -14.42 -70.04 26.48
C MET A 1 -14.90 -68.59 26.48
N ALA A 2 -15.93 -68.15 25.77
CA ALA A 2 -17.04 -68.85 25.14
C ALA A 2 -17.62 -68.00 23.98
N THR A 3 -18.32 -68.70 23.07
CA THR A 3 -19.46 -68.24 22.27
C THR A 3 -19.22 -67.28 21.11
N THR A 4 -19.02 -67.92 19.95
CA THR A 4 -19.45 -67.45 18.62
C THR A 4 -20.92 -67.06 18.65
N ALA A 5 -21.23 -65.83 18.21
CA ALA A 5 -22.58 -65.40 17.93
C ALA A 5 -23.01 -66.01 16.59
N GLU A 6 -24.00 -66.89 16.64
CA GLU A 6 -24.65 -67.49 15.47
C GLU A 6 -25.74 -66.51 15.00
N GLU A 7 -25.52 -65.93 13.83
CA GLU A 7 -26.41 -64.97 13.17
C GLU A 7 -27.63 -65.73 12.61
N GLN A 8 -28.76 -65.61 13.30
CA GLN A 8 -30.04 -66.20 12.87
C GLN A 8 -30.62 -65.41 11.69
N ALA A 9 -30.82 -66.10 10.57
CA ALA A 9 -31.61 -65.59 9.44
C ALA A 9 -33.06 -65.27 9.87
N PRO A 10 -33.70 -64.23 9.29
CA PRO A 10 -35.06 -63.85 9.67
C PRO A 10 -36.09 -64.89 9.16
N PRO A 11 -37.22 -65.10 9.86
CA PRO A 11 -38.21 -66.09 9.45
C PRO A 11 -39.01 -65.60 8.23
N GLU A 12 -39.17 -66.48 7.24
CA GLU A 12 -40.00 -66.27 6.06
C GLU A 12 -41.46 -65.98 6.46
N ARG A 13 -41.99 -64.84 6.01
CA ARG A 13 -43.35 -64.39 6.30
C ARG A 13 -44.26 -64.73 5.13
N GLU A 14 -44.98 -65.84 5.27
CA GLU A 14 -45.99 -66.28 4.30
C GLU A 14 -47.22 -65.37 4.38
N ILE A 15 -47.50 -64.61 3.32
CA ILE A 15 -48.67 -63.72 3.21
C ILE A 15 -49.76 -64.48 2.43
N ASP A 16 -50.84 -64.87 3.10
CA ASP A 16 -51.95 -65.63 2.53
C ASP A 16 -52.92 -64.71 1.75
N LEU A 17 -53.05 -64.95 0.44
CA LEU A 17 -53.91 -64.21 -0.49
C LEU A 17 -55.09 -65.05 -1.00
N GLY A 18 -55.77 -65.75 -0.10
CA GLY A 18 -56.90 -66.65 -0.39
C GLY A 18 -58.14 -66.08 -1.10
N ALA A 19 -58.20 -64.78 -1.43
CA ALA A 19 -59.37 -64.16 -2.05
C ALA A 19 -59.38 -64.17 -3.60
N LEU A 20 -58.30 -64.60 -4.27
CA LEU A 20 -58.17 -64.55 -5.74
C LEU A 20 -57.89 -65.92 -6.42
N GLY A 21 -58.03 -67.03 -5.69
CA GLY A 21 -58.03 -68.39 -6.27
C GLY A 21 -56.74 -68.80 -7.01
N ARG A 22 -55.65 -68.06 -6.86
CA ARG A 22 -54.32 -68.40 -7.35
C ARG A 22 -53.32 -68.16 -6.24
N THR A 23 -52.67 -69.22 -5.78
CA THR A 23 -51.50 -69.13 -4.92
C THR A 23 -50.37 -68.48 -5.73
N TRP A 24 -49.97 -67.29 -5.33
CA TRP A 24 -48.76 -66.67 -5.88
C TRP A 24 -47.58 -67.28 -5.14
N THR A 25 -46.91 -68.23 -5.76
CA THR A 25 -45.57 -68.66 -5.34
C THR A 25 -44.57 -67.70 -5.96
N ALA A 26 -43.72 -67.08 -5.12
CA ALA A 26 -42.63 -66.26 -5.61
C ALA A 26 -41.78 -67.11 -6.58
N PRO A 27 -41.52 -66.65 -7.82
CA PRO A 27 -40.60 -67.36 -8.70
C PRO A 27 -39.24 -67.43 -8.01
N GLN A 28 -38.73 -68.65 -7.78
CA GLN A 28 -37.40 -68.85 -7.22
C GLN A 28 -36.37 -68.19 -8.15
N GLY A 29 -35.63 -67.21 -7.63
CA GLY A 29 -34.67 -66.39 -8.38
C GLY A 29 -34.97 -64.89 -8.45
N ALA A 30 -35.94 -64.37 -7.68
CA ALA A 30 -36.27 -62.94 -7.65
C ALA A 30 -35.30 -62.07 -6.82
N ASP A 31 -34.07 -62.54 -6.56
CA ASP A 31 -32.97 -61.72 -6.05
C ASP A 31 -32.14 -61.17 -7.22
N THR A 32 -32.77 -60.45 -8.15
CA THR A 32 -32.05 -59.73 -9.20
C THR A 32 -31.73 -58.31 -8.76
N THR A 33 -31.12 -58.15 -7.60
CA THR A 33 -30.03 -57.17 -7.54
C THR A 33 -28.82 -57.95 -8.03
N PRO A 34 -28.36 -57.77 -9.28
CA PRO A 34 -27.14 -58.44 -9.70
C PRO A 34 -26.07 -58.11 -8.67
N GLU A 35 -25.60 -59.14 -7.95
CA GLU A 35 -24.47 -58.93 -7.06
C GLU A 35 -23.34 -58.39 -7.92
N VAL A 36 -22.68 -57.34 -7.45
CA VAL A 36 -21.59 -56.68 -8.19
C VAL A 36 -20.51 -57.69 -8.63
N SER A 37 -20.42 -58.83 -7.93
CA SER A 37 -19.60 -60.00 -8.23
C SER A 37 -19.93 -60.70 -9.57
N GLU A 38 -21.20 -60.80 -9.96
CA GLU A 38 -21.63 -61.51 -11.18
C GLU A 38 -21.32 -60.69 -12.45
N ILE A 39 -21.48 -59.37 -12.38
CA ILE A 39 -21.11 -58.45 -13.49
C ILE A 39 -19.59 -58.39 -13.70
N LEU A 40 -18.81 -58.59 -12.63
CA LEU A 40 -17.35 -58.62 -12.70
C LEU A 40 -16.80 -59.97 -13.23
N GLY A 41 -17.58 -61.06 -13.13
CA GLY A 41 -17.18 -62.41 -13.53
C GLY A 41 -17.12 -62.66 -15.04
N GLU A 42 -17.93 -61.96 -15.84
CA GLU A 42 -17.98 -62.13 -17.30
C GLU A 42 -17.03 -61.21 -18.09
N MET A 43 -16.28 -60.34 -17.40
CA MET A 43 -15.45 -59.34 -18.08
C MET A 43 -14.22 -60.01 -18.73
N PRO A 44 -14.04 -59.89 -20.05
CA PRO A 44 -12.87 -60.44 -20.71
C PRO A 44 -11.59 -59.85 -20.13
N TRP A 45 -10.56 -60.67 -19.94
CA TRP A 45 -9.26 -60.24 -19.38
C TRP A 45 -8.61 -59.07 -20.14
N TRP A 46 -8.98 -58.84 -21.41
CA TRP A 46 -8.54 -57.69 -22.20
C TRP A 46 -9.30 -56.41 -21.86
N ALA A 47 -10.56 -56.48 -21.41
CA ALA A 47 -11.35 -55.32 -20.99
C ALA A 47 -10.86 -54.77 -19.64
N ALA A 48 -10.51 -55.66 -18.70
CA ALA A 48 -9.85 -55.26 -17.45
C ALA A 48 -8.49 -54.59 -17.70
N ARG A 49 -7.68 -55.13 -18.63
CA ARG A 49 -6.40 -54.52 -19.03
C ARG A 49 -6.58 -53.20 -19.79
N GLY A 50 -7.58 -53.12 -20.67
CA GLY A 50 -7.93 -51.90 -21.41
C GLY A 50 -8.35 -50.77 -20.48
N LEU A 51 -9.20 -51.07 -19.50
CA LEU A 51 -9.60 -50.13 -18.45
C LEU A 51 -8.37 -49.62 -17.68
N LEU A 52 -7.47 -50.51 -17.29
CA LEU A 52 -6.24 -50.15 -16.58
C LEU A 52 -5.35 -49.20 -17.38
N TYR A 53 -5.16 -49.44 -18.69
CA TYR A 53 -4.39 -48.53 -19.55
C TYR A 53 -5.08 -47.20 -19.78
N VAL A 54 -6.40 -47.15 -19.89
CA VAL A 54 -7.16 -45.89 -20.03
C VAL A 54 -7.03 -45.05 -18.77
N VAL A 55 -7.20 -45.67 -17.59
CA VAL A 55 -7.01 -44.99 -16.31
C VAL A 55 -5.56 -44.53 -16.15
N GLY A 56 -4.58 -45.38 -16.47
CA GLY A 56 -3.17 -45.02 -16.43
C GLY A 56 -2.80 -43.89 -17.39
N GLY A 57 -3.34 -43.91 -18.62
CA GLY A 57 -3.17 -42.86 -19.61
C GLY A 57 -3.78 -41.53 -19.17
N PHE A 58 -4.98 -41.56 -18.59
CA PHE A 58 -5.62 -40.37 -18.03
C PHE A 58 -4.78 -39.75 -16.89
N VAL A 59 -4.25 -40.59 -15.98
CA VAL A 59 -3.35 -40.13 -14.91
C VAL A 59 -2.08 -39.52 -15.48
N LEU A 60 -1.46 -40.13 -16.50
CA LEU A 60 -0.28 -39.57 -17.15
C LEU A 60 -0.57 -38.21 -17.81
N VAL A 61 -1.70 -38.09 -18.52
CA VAL A 61 -2.13 -36.82 -19.12
C VAL A 61 -2.37 -35.78 -18.03
N ALA A 62 -3.02 -36.14 -16.92
CA ALA A 62 -3.23 -35.24 -15.80
C ALA A 62 -1.93 -34.81 -15.13
N LEU A 63 -0.94 -35.70 -15.00
CA LEU A 63 0.38 -35.37 -14.45
C LEU A 63 1.18 -34.46 -15.38
N ILE A 64 1.14 -34.71 -16.69
CA ILE A 64 1.76 -33.85 -17.70
C ILE A 64 1.08 -32.48 -17.65
N TRP A 65 -0.25 -32.43 -17.67
CA TRP A 65 -1.01 -31.18 -17.57
C TRP A 65 -0.67 -30.42 -16.27
N ALA A 66 -0.66 -31.10 -15.12
CA ALA A 66 -0.35 -30.51 -13.82
C ALA A 66 1.10 -30.02 -13.73
N HIS A 67 2.01 -30.63 -14.48
CA HIS A 67 3.41 -30.19 -14.58
C HIS A 67 3.54 -28.90 -15.39
N PHE A 68 2.80 -28.78 -16.51
CA PHE A 68 2.86 -27.60 -17.40
C PHE A 68 1.92 -26.46 -16.97
N SER A 69 0.89 -26.74 -16.17
CA SER A 69 -0.01 -25.71 -15.66
C SER A 69 0.70 -24.84 -14.63
N VAL A 70 0.67 -23.52 -14.82
CA VAL A 70 1.24 -22.52 -13.90
C VAL A 70 0.10 -21.84 -13.13
N LEU A 71 0.25 -21.75 -11.81
CA LEU A 71 -0.64 -21.03 -10.91
C LEU A 71 0.13 -19.91 -10.21
N ASP A 72 -0.52 -18.75 -10.14
CA ASP A 72 -0.01 -17.58 -9.44
C ASP A 72 -0.32 -17.70 -7.94
N VAL A 73 0.70 -17.65 -7.11
CA VAL A 73 0.56 -17.54 -5.65
C VAL A 73 0.37 -16.06 -5.32
N LEU A 74 -0.71 -15.75 -4.61
CA LEU A 74 -1.12 -14.39 -4.29
C LEU A 74 -1.00 -14.15 -2.79
N VAL A 75 -0.29 -13.10 -2.41
CA VAL A 75 -0.30 -12.57 -1.04
C VAL A 75 -1.30 -11.41 -0.99
N GLN A 76 -2.23 -11.48 -0.03
CA GLN A 76 -3.21 -10.42 0.18
C GLN A 76 -2.72 -9.44 1.24
N ALA A 77 -2.73 -8.16 0.90
CA ALA A 77 -2.28 -7.08 1.76
C ALA A 77 -3.29 -5.95 1.78
N ARG A 78 -3.70 -5.49 2.96
CA ARG A 78 -4.66 -4.38 3.09
C ARG A 78 -3.92 -3.06 3.24
N GLY A 79 -4.46 -1.99 2.68
CA GLY A 79 -3.83 -0.69 2.74
C GLY A 79 -4.69 0.43 2.23
N ARG A 80 -4.04 1.54 1.88
CA ARG A 80 -4.70 2.75 1.37
C ARG A 80 -3.86 3.46 0.34
N LEU A 81 -4.50 4.22 -0.54
CA LEU A 81 -3.81 5.13 -1.46
C LEU A 81 -3.30 6.35 -0.71
N VAL A 82 -2.03 6.67 -0.90
CA VAL A 82 -1.36 7.87 -0.39
C VAL A 82 -0.62 8.55 -1.55
N PRO A 83 -0.42 9.87 -1.52
CA PRO A 83 0.42 10.52 -2.54
C PRO A 83 1.88 10.02 -2.46
N GLU A 84 2.49 9.76 -3.61
CA GLU A 84 3.91 9.43 -3.84
C GLU A 84 4.77 10.66 -3.56
N GLY A 85 4.99 10.93 -2.29
CA GLY A 85 5.73 12.08 -1.84
C GLY A 85 5.26 12.48 -0.46
N TYR A 86 6.19 12.96 0.34
CA TYR A 86 5.85 13.50 1.64
C TYR A 86 5.07 14.79 1.43
N VAL A 87 4.01 14.97 2.23
CA VAL A 87 3.39 16.28 2.44
C VAL A 87 4.54 17.25 2.74
N ARG A 88 4.65 18.34 1.98
CA ARG A 88 5.75 19.29 2.15
C ARG A 88 5.46 20.10 3.42
N PRO A 89 6.24 19.92 4.51
CA PRO A 89 6.06 20.75 5.68
C PRO A 89 6.47 22.18 5.33
N VAL A 90 5.62 23.12 5.63
CA VAL A 90 5.91 24.54 5.58
C VAL A 90 6.35 24.94 6.97
N GLN A 91 7.59 25.40 7.08
CA GLN A 91 8.19 25.81 8.34
C GLN A 91 8.39 27.31 8.37
N ALA A 92 8.19 27.92 9.54
CA ALA A 92 8.51 29.32 9.73
C ALA A 92 10.02 29.51 9.74
N ALA A 93 10.57 30.25 8.78
CA ALA A 93 12.01 30.50 8.73
C ALA A 93 12.46 31.50 9.80
N VAL A 94 11.55 32.35 10.27
CA VAL A 94 11.76 33.33 11.34
C VAL A 94 10.67 33.14 12.40
N GLY A 95 11.01 33.33 13.67
CA GLY A 95 10.06 33.28 14.77
C GLY A 95 9.40 34.63 15.03
N GLY A 96 8.23 34.62 15.64
CA GLY A 96 7.51 35.84 16.01
C GLY A 96 6.06 35.57 16.36
N ILE A 97 5.30 36.65 16.52
CA ILE A 97 3.87 36.59 16.79
C ILE A 97 3.12 36.61 15.45
N VAL A 98 2.20 35.68 15.24
CA VAL A 98 1.38 35.62 14.05
C VAL A 98 0.38 36.77 14.08
N ARG A 99 0.41 37.64 13.07
CA ARG A 99 -0.51 38.76 12.93
C ARG A 99 -1.78 38.35 12.20
N TYR A 100 -1.64 37.62 11.08
CA TYR A 100 -2.76 37.17 10.26
C TYR A 100 -2.54 35.73 9.80
N VAL A 101 -3.61 34.95 9.75
CA VAL A 101 -3.66 33.64 9.08
C VAL A 101 -4.53 33.80 7.84
N LEU A 102 -3.98 33.54 6.67
CA LEU A 102 -4.60 33.86 5.37
C LEU A 102 -5.32 32.67 4.73
N VAL A 103 -5.07 31.45 5.21
CA VAL A 103 -5.58 30.20 4.64
C VAL A 103 -6.16 29.29 5.72
N SER A 104 -7.01 28.35 5.31
CA SER A 104 -7.58 27.30 6.15
C SER A 104 -7.16 25.90 5.68
N GLU A 105 -7.32 24.89 6.54
CA GLU A 105 -7.14 23.49 6.14
C GLU A 105 -8.15 23.11 5.04
N GLY A 106 -7.66 22.44 4.00
CA GLY A 106 -8.43 22.08 2.81
C GLY A 106 -8.40 23.12 1.69
N ASP A 107 -7.87 24.32 1.93
CA ASP A 107 -7.73 25.34 0.90
C ASP A 107 -6.67 24.93 -0.13
N ARG A 108 -6.90 25.33 -1.38
CA ARG A 108 -5.96 25.16 -2.48
C ARG A 108 -5.12 26.42 -2.60
N VAL A 109 -3.80 26.24 -2.65
CA VAL A 109 -2.82 27.33 -2.69
C VAL A 109 -1.87 27.16 -3.87
N GLU A 110 -1.36 28.28 -4.38
CA GLU A 110 -0.31 28.32 -5.42
C GLU A 110 1.09 28.43 -4.82
N ALA A 111 2.12 28.14 -5.63
CA ALA A 111 3.50 28.30 -5.17
C ALA A 111 3.83 29.78 -4.92
N GLY A 112 4.31 30.11 -3.71
CA GLY A 112 4.61 31.47 -3.28
C GLY A 112 3.42 32.22 -2.65
N GLU A 113 2.23 31.62 -2.62
CA GLU A 113 1.06 32.22 -1.97
C GLU A 113 1.28 32.32 -0.45
N ALA A 114 0.89 33.45 0.15
CA ALA A 114 1.06 33.71 1.57
C ALA A 114 0.06 32.90 2.39
N LEU A 115 0.56 32.09 3.33
CA LEU A 115 -0.25 31.26 4.23
C LEU A 115 -0.54 31.98 5.54
N LEU A 116 0.48 32.62 6.10
CA LEU A 116 0.37 33.43 7.31
C LEU A 116 1.39 34.57 7.29
N GLN A 117 1.09 35.61 8.05
CA GLN A 117 1.93 36.77 8.24
C GLN A 117 2.36 36.85 9.70
N ILE A 118 3.66 36.80 9.95
CA ILE A 118 4.25 37.12 11.25
C ILE A 118 4.35 38.65 11.36
N ASP A 119 4.19 39.18 12.56
CA ASP A 119 4.38 40.61 12.85
C ASP A 119 5.78 41.04 12.41
N ASP A 120 5.80 41.92 11.42
CA ASP A 120 7.01 42.39 10.76
C ASP A 120 7.37 43.83 11.13
N THR A 121 6.68 44.42 12.12
CA THR A 121 6.87 45.82 12.53
C THR A 121 8.33 46.07 12.95
N GLU A 122 8.89 45.18 13.77
CA GLU A 122 10.29 45.27 14.22
C GLU A 122 11.27 45.01 13.09
N ALA A 123 10.99 44.01 12.23
CA ALA A 123 11.83 43.67 11.09
C ALA A 123 11.89 44.82 10.07
N ARG A 124 10.75 45.45 9.76
CA ARG A 124 10.66 46.64 8.90
C ARG A 124 11.41 47.82 9.49
N ALA A 125 11.22 48.10 10.78
CA ALA A 125 11.91 49.19 11.46
C ALA A 125 13.44 48.99 11.45
N ARG A 126 13.91 47.77 11.69
CA ARG A 126 15.34 47.42 11.63
C ARG A 126 15.92 47.58 10.22
N HIS A 127 15.23 47.06 9.21
CA HIS A 127 15.66 47.21 7.82
C HIS A 127 15.76 48.68 7.39
N ALA A 128 14.76 49.49 7.75
CA ALA A 128 14.75 50.93 7.44
C ALA A 128 15.93 51.68 8.09
N ARG A 129 16.23 51.41 9.36
CA ARG A 129 17.37 52.02 10.07
C ARG A 129 18.70 51.67 9.41
N LEU A 130 18.93 50.40 9.08
CA LEU A 130 20.17 49.97 8.43
C LEU A 130 20.33 50.57 7.02
N GLN A 131 19.22 50.75 6.29
CA GLN A 131 19.26 51.44 4.99
C GLN A 131 19.64 52.92 5.12
N GLU A 132 19.16 53.61 6.15
CA GLU A 132 19.52 55.00 6.42
C GLU A 132 21.00 55.13 6.83
N GLU A 133 21.49 54.23 7.70
CA GLU A 133 22.90 54.16 8.09
C GLU A 133 23.80 53.89 6.87
N LEU A 134 23.40 52.95 6.00
CA LEU A 134 24.12 52.65 4.77
C LEU A 134 24.19 53.89 3.86
N ALA A 135 23.08 54.58 3.63
CA ALA A 135 23.03 55.78 2.79
C ALA A 135 23.94 56.89 3.36
N THR A 136 23.93 57.08 4.68
CA THR A 136 24.77 58.07 5.36
C THR A 136 26.25 57.75 5.19
N HIS A 137 26.65 56.49 5.40
CA HIS A 137 28.04 56.06 5.22
C HIS A 137 28.49 56.10 3.75
N GLN A 138 27.58 55.86 2.80
CA GLN A 138 27.89 55.96 1.38
C GLN A 138 28.24 57.40 1.00
N GLU A 139 27.51 58.37 1.55
CA GLU A 139 27.79 59.79 1.34
C GLU A 139 29.11 60.20 1.99
N GLN A 140 29.40 59.72 3.21
CA GLN A 140 30.68 59.95 3.87
C GLN A 140 31.86 59.41 3.04
N LEU A 141 31.75 58.22 2.47
CA LEU A 141 32.80 57.67 1.60
C LEU A 141 33.00 58.55 0.36
N ARG A 142 31.92 59.03 -0.28
CA ARG A 142 32.02 59.95 -1.43
C ARG A 142 32.75 61.23 -1.06
N GLN A 143 32.47 61.79 0.12
CA GLN A 143 33.15 62.99 0.61
C GLN A 143 34.64 62.74 0.86
N LEU A 144 35.01 61.60 1.46
CA LEU A 144 36.42 61.22 1.65
C LEU A 144 37.16 61.04 0.33
N GLN A 145 36.50 60.42 -0.66
CA GLN A 145 37.06 60.24 -2.01
C GLN A 145 37.25 61.57 -2.73
N ALA A 146 36.27 62.48 -2.65
CA ALA A 146 36.36 63.82 -3.23
C ALA A 146 37.43 64.68 -2.53
N GLY A 147 37.58 64.52 -1.21
CA GLY A 147 38.57 65.20 -0.38
C GLY A 147 40.00 64.66 -0.48
N HIS A 148 40.26 63.65 -1.31
CA HIS A 148 41.57 62.98 -1.43
C HIS A 148 42.12 62.49 -0.08
N ALA A 149 41.25 61.93 0.76
CA ALA A 149 41.63 61.38 2.06
C ALA A 149 42.71 60.27 1.90
N PRO A 150 43.51 60.00 2.95
CA PRO A 150 44.49 58.92 2.93
C PRO A 150 43.86 57.58 2.57
N VAL A 151 44.53 56.80 1.72
CA VAL A 151 44.07 55.46 1.29
C VAL A 151 43.61 54.55 2.44
N PRO A 152 44.27 54.51 3.62
CA PRO A 152 43.80 53.71 4.76
C PRO A 152 42.40 54.08 5.26
N GLU A 153 42.03 55.37 5.27
CA GLU A 153 40.72 55.84 5.72
C GLU A 153 39.60 55.48 4.72
N ILE A 154 39.90 55.60 3.43
CA ILE A 154 38.99 55.19 2.35
C ILE A 154 38.76 53.68 2.41
N LEU A 155 39.81 52.88 2.66
CA LEU A 155 39.68 51.43 2.80
C LEU A 155 38.87 51.04 4.04
N ALA A 156 39.10 51.70 5.17
CA ALA A 156 38.31 51.47 6.39
C ALA A 156 36.82 51.76 6.17
N SER A 157 36.51 52.88 5.50
CA SER A 157 35.13 53.26 5.17
C SER A 157 34.47 52.29 4.18
N GLN A 158 35.22 51.82 3.17
CA GLN A 158 34.74 50.78 2.24
C GLN A 158 34.43 49.46 2.96
N ASN A 159 35.30 49.02 3.87
CA ASN A 159 35.05 47.81 4.66
C ASN A 159 33.80 47.97 5.53
N ARG A 160 33.60 49.16 6.12
CA ARG A 160 32.39 49.44 6.91
C ARG A 160 31.13 49.42 6.06
N LEU A 161 31.19 49.96 4.85
CA LEU A 161 30.09 49.87 3.89
C LEU A 161 29.77 48.44 3.52
N ALA A 162 30.77 47.62 3.18
CA ALA A 162 30.55 46.21 2.86
C ALA A 162 29.90 45.43 4.02
N GLN A 163 30.26 45.76 5.27
CA GLN A 163 29.59 45.22 6.45
C GLN A 163 28.13 45.66 6.55
N LEU A 164 27.84 46.95 6.41
CA LEU A 164 26.48 47.49 6.45
C LEU A 164 25.61 46.93 5.32
N GLU A 165 26.15 46.81 4.11
CA GLU A 165 25.46 46.17 2.98
C GLU A 165 25.07 44.73 3.31
N SER A 166 25.99 43.97 3.91
CA SER A 166 25.71 42.59 4.36
C SER A 166 24.61 42.56 5.42
N GLU A 167 24.61 43.51 6.36
CA GLU A 167 23.58 43.63 7.40
C GLU A 167 22.21 44.01 6.83
N VAL A 168 22.16 44.92 5.84
CA VAL A 168 20.92 45.29 5.12
C VAL A 168 20.36 44.09 4.38
N VAL A 169 21.22 43.33 3.67
CA VAL A 169 20.79 42.11 2.98
C VAL A 169 20.21 41.10 3.97
N ALA A 170 20.88 40.85 5.10
CA ALA A 170 20.38 39.96 6.15
C ALA A 170 19.04 40.44 6.74
N ALA A 171 18.88 41.74 7.00
CA ALA A 171 17.64 42.32 7.50
C ALA A 171 16.50 42.23 6.47
N SER A 172 16.79 42.41 5.18
CA SER A 172 15.80 42.28 4.10
C SER A 172 15.31 40.84 3.94
N LEU A 173 16.20 39.86 4.10
CA LEU A 173 15.85 38.43 4.08
C LEU A 173 15.00 38.06 5.28
N ALA A 174 15.36 38.52 6.48
CA ALA A 174 14.56 38.33 7.68
C ALA A 174 13.17 38.93 7.52
N LEU A 175 13.06 40.14 6.94
CA LEU A 175 11.78 40.77 6.62
C LEU A 175 10.97 39.98 5.60
N LYS A 176 11.60 39.48 4.52
CA LYS A 176 10.91 38.66 3.52
C LYS A 176 10.36 37.37 4.12
N HIS A 177 11.10 36.78 5.08
CA HIS A 177 10.73 35.53 5.74
C HIS A 177 9.71 35.70 6.89
N THR A 178 9.22 36.92 7.17
CA THR A 178 8.06 37.13 8.07
C THR A 178 6.75 36.68 7.41
N THR A 179 6.69 36.71 6.08
CA THR A 179 5.57 36.17 5.32
C THR A 179 5.88 34.71 5.02
N VAL A 180 5.12 33.80 5.62
CA VAL A 180 5.32 32.37 5.36
C VAL A 180 4.50 31.99 4.14
N THR A 181 5.18 31.58 3.08
CA THR A 181 4.57 31.26 1.78
C THR A 181 4.57 29.77 1.49
N ALA A 182 3.67 29.32 0.63
CA ALA A 182 3.63 27.95 0.13
C ALA A 182 4.86 27.62 -0.74
N PRO A 183 5.61 26.53 -0.46
CA PRO A 183 6.74 26.12 -1.29
C PRO A 183 6.35 25.51 -2.64
N ALA A 184 5.10 25.07 -2.80
CA ALA A 184 4.57 24.48 -4.04
C ALA A 184 3.04 24.62 -4.09
N ALA A 185 2.47 24.57 -5.29
CA ALA A 185 1.01 24.56 -5.47
C ALA A 185 0.40 23.23 -5.02
N GLY A 186 -0.73 23.27 -4.31
CA GLY A 186 -1.37 22.09 -3.76
C GLY A 186 -2.49 22.40 -2.77
N VAL A 187 -2.87 21.42 -1.97
CA VAL A 187 -3.91 21.54 -0.94
C VAL A 187 -3.28 21.54 0.46
N VAL A 188 -3.69 22.48 1.30
CA VAL A 188 -3.29 22.56 2.70
C VAL A 188 -3.91 21.38 3.45
N THR A 189 -3.09 20.43 3.88
CA THR A 189 -3.55 19.20 4.55
C THR A 189 -3.70 19.42 6.04
N THR A 190 -2.74 20.10 6.64
CA THR A 190 -2.73 20.45 8.06
C THR A 190 -2.26 21.89 8.23
N LEU A 191 -2.81 22.56 9.23
CA LEU A 191 -2.46 23.92 9.66
C LEU A 191 -2.35 23.91 11.18
N ASP A 192 -1.11 23.91 11.66
CA ASP A 192 -0.78 23.81 13.09
C ASP A 192 -1.02 25.15 13.81
N VAL A 193 -0.97 26.26 13.06
CA VAL A 193 -1.13 27.62 13.57
C VAL A 193 -2.43 28.22 13.02
N ARG A 194 -3.45 28.28 13.87
CA ARG A 194 -4.82 28.64 13.46
C ARG A 194 -5.31 29.98 14.00
N SER A 195 -4.60 30.57 14.94
CA SER A 195 -5.03 31.79 15.65
C SER A 195 -4.03 32.92 15.49
N GLU A 196 -4.56 34.12 15.26
CA GLU A 196 -3.81 35.36 15.44
C GLU A 196 -3.30 35.47 16.89
N GLY A 197 -2.11 36.03 17.08
CA GLY A 197 -1.43 36.11 18.38
C GLY A 197 -0.65 34.85 18.78
N ALA A 198 -0.70 33.77 18.00
CA ALA A 198 0.12 32.58 18.24
C ALA A 198 1.61 32.89 18.07
N VAL A 199 2.45 32.31 18.94
CA VAL A 199 3.91 32.44 18.85
C VAL A 199 4.46 31.28 18.05
N VAL A 200 5.23 31.60 17.01
CA VAL A 200 5.94 30.61 16.19
C VAL A 200 7.45 30.71 16.42
N GLN A 201 8.12 29.55 16.47
CA GLN A 201 9.57 29.47 16.58
C GLN A 201 10.21 29.24 15.19
N PRO A 202 11.46 29.66 14.98
CA PRO A 202 12.20 29.31 13.76
C PRO A 202 12.30 27.79 13.59
N GLY A 203 11.97 27.28 12.41
CA GLY A 203 11.93 25.85 12.09
C GLY A 203 10.65 25.14 12.52
N GLN A 204 9.75 25.80 13.24
CA GLN A 204 8.46 25.22 13.60
C GLN A 204 7.60 25.00 12.35
N GLN A 205 7.03 23.80 12.22
CA GLN A 205 6.04 23.51 11.19
C GLN A 205 4.76 24.30 11.47
N VAL A 206 4.29 25.03 10.46
CA VAL A 206 3.07 25.84 10.56
C VAL A 206 1.95 25.28 9.70
N ALA A 207 2.28 24.67 8.56
CA ALA A 207 1.35 24.05 7.65
C ALA A 207 1.99 22.85 6.95
N ALA A 208 1.20 21.99 6.34
CA ALA A 208 1.70 20.93 5.48
C ALA A 208 0.88 20.91 4.18
N ILE A 209 1.56 20.99 3.03
CA ILE A 209 0.92 21.08 1.71
C ILE A 209 1.13 19.77 0.96
N ALA A 210 0.04 19.20 0.45
CA ALA A 210 0.05 18.08 -0.48
C ALA A 210 0.02 18.65 -1.90
N PRO A 211 1.10 18.53 -2.70
CA PRO A 211 1.14 19.09 -4.04
C PRO A 211 0.07 18.48 -4.96
N ASP A 212 -0.40 19.25 -5.95
CA ASP A 212 -1.28 18.74 -6.99
C ASP A 212 -0.53 17.80 -7.95
N GLY A 213 -1.22 16.77 -8.48
CA GLY A 213 -0.66 15.88 -9.51
C GLY A 213 0.42 14.90 -9.02
N VAL A 214 0.56 14.74 -7.70
CA VAL A 214 1.45 13.72 -7.13
C VAL A 214 0.92 12.35 -7.56
N ARG A 215 1.82 11.51 -8.10
CA ARG A 215 1.49 10.12 -8.42
C ARG A 215 0.97 9.45 -7.15
N LEU A 216 -0.06 8.63 -7.22
CA LEU A 216 -0.56 7.94 -6.04
C LEU A 216 0.22 6.64 -5.88
N VAL A 217 0.52 6.23 -4.66
CA VAL A 217 1.03 4.90 -4.32
C VAL A 217 0.09 4.25 -3.32
N ALA A 218 -0.05 2.93 -3.40
CA ALA A 218 -0.75 2.14 -2.43
C ALA A 218 0.24 1.70 -1.34
N GLU A 219 0.01 2.17 -0.11
CA GLU A 219 0.75 1.70 1.07
C GLU A 219 -0.07 0.57 1.70
N VAL A 220 0.44 -0.66 1.60
CA VAL A 220 -0.22 -1.87 2.09
C VAL A 220 0.59 -2.53 3.20
N GLN A 221 -0.13 -3.20 4.10
CA GLN A 221 0.42 -3.94 5.22
C GLN A 221 0.43 -5.42 4.87
N VAL A 222 1.63 -6.01 4.85
CA VAL A 222 1.87 -7.44 4.62
C VAL A 222 2.23 -8.08 5.95
N SER A 223 1.73 -9.29 6.20
CA SER A 223 2.03 -10.05 7.40
C SER A 223 3.52 -10.46 7.45
N ASN A 224 4.06 -10.68 8.65
CA ASN A 224 5.42 -11.22 8.79
C ASN A 224 5.58 -12.64 8.19
N GLU A 225 4.51 -13.40 8.03
CA GLU A 225 4.55 -14.75 7.45
C GLU A 225 4.74 -14.70 5.93
N ASP A 226 4.17 -13.69 5.28
CA ASP A 226 4.17 -13.55 3.83
C ASP A 226 5.29 -12.65 3.30
N ILE A 227 5.87 -11.79 4.14
CA ILE A 227 6.86 -10.77 3.72
C ILE A 227 8.09 -11.37 3.06
N ALA A 228 8.49 -12.58 3.45
CA ALA A 228 9.66 -13.27 2.91
C ALA A 228 9.56 -13.53 1.39
N PHE A 229 8.36 -13.51 0.82
CA PHE A 229 8.11 -13.76 -0.60
C PHE A 229 7.82 -12.48 -1.40
N VAL A 230 7.79 -11.31 -0.75
CA VAL A 230 7.47 -10.04 -1.40
C VAL A 230 8.75 -9.27 -1.70
N GLU A 231 9.07 -9.13 -2.98
CA GLU A 231 10.22 -8.38 -3.47
C GLU A 231 9.80 -7.18 -4.35
N PRO A 232 10.61 -6.11 -4.42
CA PRO A 232 10.42 -5.04 -5.39
C PRO A 232 10.42 -5.57 -6.83
N GLY A 233 9.53 -5.05 -7.67
CA GLY A 233 9.36 -5.43 -9.07
C GLY A 233 8.23 -6.42 -9.34
N LEU A 234 7.65 -7.02 -8.29
CA LEU A 234 6.53 -7.95 -8.45
C LEU A 234 5.25 -7.24 -8.92
N PRO A 235 4.46 -7.85 -9.81
CA PRO A 235 3.17 -7.31 -10.22
C PRO A 235 2.13 -7.51 -9.12
N ALA A 236 1.26 -6.52 -8.96
CA ALA A 236 0.18 -6.53 -7.99
C ALA A 236 -1.13 -6.06 -8.61
N LYS A 237 -2.24 -6.60 -8.11
CA LYS A 237 -3.61 -6.22 -8.50
C LYS A 237 -4.25 -5.49 -7.33
N LEU A 238 -4.58 -4.22 -7.49
CA LEU A 238 -5.20 -3.39 -6.46
C LEU A 238 -6.72 -3.42 -6.59
N LYS A 239 -7.40 -3.91 -5.56
CA LYS A 239 -8.87 -3.90 -5.42
C LYS A 239 -9.26 -2.75 -4.51
N LEU A 240 -9.97 -1.75 -5.04
CA LEU A 240 -10.37 -0.56 -4.28
C LEU A 240 -11.71 -0.83 -3.58
N ASP A 241 -11.82 -0.57 -2.27
CA ASP A 241 -13.05 -0.88 -1.52
C ASP A 241 -14.22 0.01 -1.94
N ALA A 242 -13.92 1.26 -2.33
CA ALA A 242 -14.92 2.22 -2.82
C ALA A 242 -15.47 1.87 -4.22
N PHE A 243 -14.81 0.96 -4.94
CA PHE A 243 -15.20 0.53 -6.29
C PHE A 243 -15.21 -1.00 -6.34
N PRO A 244 -16.37 -1.65 -6.07
CA PRO A 244 -16.48 -3.10 -6.07
C PRO A 244 -15.85 -3.73 -7.32
N PHE A 245 -14.87 -4.60 -7.11
CA PHE A 245 -14.05 -5.16 -8.19
C PHE A 245 -14.85 -6.02 -9.20
N GLN A 246 -16.03 -6.50 -8.80
CA GLN A 246 -16.91 -7.29 -9.66
C GLN A 246 -17.44 -6.45 -10.83
N ASP A 247 -17.69 -5.16 -10.59
CA ASP A 247 -18.25 -4.24 -11.57
C ASP A 247 -17.16 -3.41 -12.27
N TYR A 248 -16.12 -3.03 -11.53
CA TYR A 248 -15.13 -2.04 -11.97
C TYR A 248 -13.72 -2.60 -12.22
N GLY A 249 -13.50 -3.88 -11.92
CA GLY A 249 -12.21 -4.56 -12.10
C GLY A 249 -11.16 -4.17 -11.05
N THR A 250 -9.89 -4.33 -11.41
CA THR A 250 -8.74 -4.03 -10.55
C THR A 250 -7.79 -3.05 -11.22
N VAL A 251 -7.03 -2.31 -10.41
CA VAL A 251 -5.98 -1.41 -10.91
C VAL A 251 -4.65 -2.18 -10.88
N PRO A 252 -3.99 -2.42 -12.03
CA PRO A 252 -2.67 -3.04 -12.05
C PRO A 252 -1.63 -2.10 -11.45
N GLY A 253 -0.66 -2.67 -10.73
CA GLY A 253 0.46 -1.93 -10.14
C GLY A 253 1.69 -2.81 -9.95
N ILE A 254 2.80 -2.18 -9.56
CA ILE A 254 4.09 -2.85 -9.35
C ILE A 254 4.59 -2.50 -7.95
N VAL A 255 5.10 -3.50 -7.22
CA VAL A 255 5.76 -3.29 -5.93
C VAL A 255 7.03 -2.48 -6.17
N THR A 256 7.12 -1.27 -5.62
CA THR A 256 8.30 -0.41 -5.77
C THR A 256 9.23 -0.46 -4.58
N ALA A 257 8.69 -0.65 -3.37
CA ALA A 257 9.50 -0.72 -2.16
C ALA A 257 8.86 -1.62 -1.09
N VAL A 258 9.72 -2.26 -0.29
CA VAL A 258 9.36 -3.05 0.88
C VAL A 258 10.12 -2.47 2.06
N ALA A 259 9.43 -2.12 3.14
CA ALA A 259 10.07 -1.58 4.35
C ALA A 259 10.97 -2.64 5.00
N ALA A 260 12.14 -2.21 5.48
CA ALA A 260 13.11 -3.11 6.10
C ALA A 260 12.78 -3.45 7.57
N ASP A 261 11.89 -2.67 8.21
CA ASP A 261 11.50 -2.80 9.60
C ASP A 261 10.05 -3.27 9.76
N ALA A 262 9.85 -4.22 10.67
CA ALA A 262 8.52 -4.62 11.10
C ALA A 262 7.96 -3.55 12.05
N ARG A 263 6.74 -3.09 11.78
CA ARG A 263 5.95 -2.31 12.74
C ARG A 263 5.12 -3.29 13.57
N ALA A 264 5.28 -3.25 14.89
CA ALA A 264 4.42 -4.00 15.79
C ALA A 264 3.09 -3.24 15.97
N ASP A 265 1.98 -3.92 15.80
CA ASP A 265 0.70 -3.44 16.33
C ASP A 265 0.59 -3.85 17.80
N GLU A 266 0.88 -2.93 18.72
CA GLU A 266 0.82 -3.17 20.16
C GLU A 266 -0.56 -3.65 20.63
N ARG A 267 -1.64 -3.39 19.87
CA ARG A 267 -3.01 -3.84 20.23
C ARG A 267 -3.32 -5.27 19.83
N LEU A 268 -2.74 -5.77 18.73
CA LEU A 268 -3.04 -7.10 18.19
C LEU A 268 -1.88 -8.10 18.35
N GLY A 269 -0.70 -7.65 18.82
CA GLY A 269 0.47 -8.52 18.98
C GLY A 269 0.98 -9.11 17.66
N SER A 270 0.57 -8.54 16.53
CA SER A 270 1.01 -8.96 15.20
C SER A 270 1.95 -7.91 14.60
N SER A 271 3.01 -8.40 13.95
CA SER A 271 3.99 -7.57 13.24
C SER A 271 3.63 -7.54 11.77
N PHE A 272 3.62 -6.34 11.18
CA PHE A 272 3.39 -6.14 9.76
C PHE A 272 4.51 -5.32 9.13
N TYR A 273 4.71 -5.54 7.84
CA TYR A 273 5.63 -4.79 7.01
C TYR A 273 4.87 -3.90 6.05
N LYS A 274 5.39 -2.70 5.84
CA LYS A 274 4.81 -1.76 4.88
C LYS A 274 5.40 -2.01 3.50
N VAL A 275 4.53 -2.20 2.52
CA VAL A 275 4.90 -2.37 1.13
C VAL A 275 4.26 -1.27 0.30
N THR A 276 5.04 -0.65 -0.56
CA THR A 276 4.60 0.43 -1.44
C THR A 276 4.41 -0.13 -2.84
N ILE A 277 3.21 0.04 -3.39
CA ILE A 277 2.84 -0.43 -4.73
C ILE A 277 2.44 0.78 -5.57
N THR A 278 3.06 0.95 -6.72
CA THR A 278 2.73 2.04 -7.65
C THR A 278 1.70 1.56 -8.66
N PRO A 279 0.49 2.12 -8.70
CA PRO A 279 -0.51 1.83 -9.73
C PRO A 279 -0.04 2.34 -11.10
N GLU A 280 -0.29 1.59 -12.16
CA GLU A 280 0.03 2.01 -13.53
C GLU A 280 -0.83 3.20 -14.00
N LYS A 281 -2.05 3.31 -13.47
CA LYS A 281 -3.01 4.36 -13.79
C LYS A 281 -3.66 4.89 -12.53
N ALA A 282 -3.75 6.21 -12.42
CA ALA A 282 -4.46 6.90 -11.34
C ALA A 282 -5.96 7.12 -11.65
N THR A 283 -6.55 6.30 -12.53
CA THR A 283 -7.97 6.36 -12.90
C THR A 283 -8.57 4.96 -12.94
N ILE A 284 -9.85 4.85 -12.58
CA ILE A 284 -10.67 3.64 -12.74
C ILE A 284 -11.85 3.93 -13.65
N THR A 285 -12.25 2.97 -14.48
CA THR A 285 -13.39 3.16 -15.38
C THR A 285 -14.67 2.80 -14.63
N ALA A 286 -15.46 3.81 -14.24
CA ALA A 286 -16.76 3.61 -13.60
C ALA A 286 -17.88 4.12 -14.51
N GLY A 287 -18.82 3.25 -14.88
CA GLY A 287 -19.95 3.61 -15.76
C GLY A 287 -19.52 4.13 -17.15
N GLY A 288 -18.39 3.63 -17.68
CA GLY A 288 -17.85 4.06 -18.97
C GLY A 288 -17.10 5.41 -18.96
N ARG A 289 -16.91 6.02 -17.78
CA ARG A 289 -16.12 7.26 -17.62
C ARG A 289 -14.88 7.00 -16.75
N PRO A 290 -13.71 7.59 -17.09
CA PRO A 290 -12.54 7.53 -16.23
C PRO A 290 -12.76 8.42 -15.01
N VAL A 291 -12.78 7.81 -13.83
CA VAL A 291 -12.88 8.50 -12.53
C VAL A 291 -11.48 8.52 -11.90
N PRO A 292 -10.96 9.70 -11.51
CA PRO A 292 -9.65 9.79 -10.87
C PRO A 292 -9.68 9.19 -9.46
N LEU A 293 -8.61 8.47 -9.12
CA LEU A 293 -8.40 7.96 -7.78
C LEU A 293 -8.06 9.11 -6.82
N ARG A 294 -8.54 9.02 -5.58
CA ARG A 294 -8.27 10.01 -4.53
C ARG A 294 -7.39 9.40 -3.45
N PRO A 295 -6.47 10.18 -2.83
CA PRO A 295 -5.81 9.78 -1.60
C PRO A 295 -6.82 9.38 -0.52
N GLY A 296 -6.42 8.47 0.36
CA GLY A 296 -7.21 8.00 1.49
C GLY A 296 -8.17 6.85 1.19
N LEU A 297 -8.34 6.45 -0.08
CA LEU A 297 -9.13 5.27 -0.43
C LEU A 297 -8.48 3.99 0.12
N SER A 298 -9.26 3.18 0.84
CA SER A 298 -8.87 1.84 1.28
C SER A 298 -8.86 0.85 0.12
N LEU A 299 -7.94 -0.10 0.17
CA LEU A 299 -7.76 -1.12 -0.85
C LEU A 299 -7.18 -2.41 -0.30
N THR A 300 -7.40 -3.49 -1.04
CA THR A 300 -6.72 -4.77 -0.87
C THR A 300 -5.84 -5.04 -2.09
N ALA A 301 -4.54 -5.17 -1.89
CA ALA A 301 -3.59 -5.56 -2.93
C ALA A 301 -3.40 -7.08 -2.93
N GLU A 302 -3.42 -7.67 -4.12
CA GLU A 302 -3.00 -9.05 -4.35
C GLU A 302 -1.67 -9.03 -5.08
N ILE A 303 -0.59 -9.34 -4.36
CA ILE A 303 0.78 -9.36 -4.87
C ILE A 303 1.07 -10.76 -5.41
N VAL A 304 1.51 -10.86 -6.67
CA VAL A 304 1.89 -12.14 -7.28
C VAL A 304 3.34 -12.44 -6.90
N THR A 305 3.54 -13.31 -5.91
CA THR A 305 4.87 -13.60 -5.35
C THR A 305 5.59 -14.73 -6.08
N GLU A 306 4.88 -15.81 -6.39
CA GLU A 306 5.46 -16.99 -7.03
C GLU A 306 4.55 -17.49 -8.16
N ARG A 307 5.17 -18.16 -9.14
CA ARG A 307 4.48 -18.92 -10.17
C ARG A 307 4.85 -20.39 -10.02
N LYS A 308 3.95 -21.18 -9.44
CA LYS A 308 4.18 -22.60 -9.14
C LYS A 308 3.32 -23.47 -10.03
N SER A 309 3.82 -24.65 -10.39
CA SER A 309 2.99 -25.62 -11.10
C SER A 309 2.01 -26.32 -10.16
N VAL A 310 0.88 -26.80 -10.68
CA VAL A 310 -0.10 -27.56 -9.89
C VAL A 310 0.57 -28.76 -9.21
N LEU A 311 1.44 -29.47 -9.92
CA LEU A 311 2.18 -30.60 -9.36
C LEU A 311 3.06 -30.20 -8.16
N ALA A 312 3.68 -29.02 -8.20
CA ALA A 312 4.51 -28.51 -7.11
C ALA A 312 3.68 -28.20 -5.85
N LEU A 313 2.52 -27.55 -6.01
CA LEU A 313 1.62 -27.24 -4.89
C LEU A 313 1.10 -28.49 -4.18
N PHE A 314 0.75 -29.54 -4.94
CA PHE A 314 0.30 -30.81 -4.35
C PHE A 314 1.41 -31.58 -3.63
N THR A 315 2.66 -31.43 -4.04
CA THR A 315 3.79 -32.21 -3.50
C THR A 315 4.49 -31.55 -2.31
N GLU A 316 4.33 -30.23 -2.12
CA GLU A 316 4.87 -29.49 -0.96
C GLU A 316 4.47 -30.04 0.43
N PRO A 317 3.18 -30.31 0.73
CA PRO A 317 2.80 -30.78 2.06
C PRO A 317 3.46 -32.13 2.39
N PHE A 318 3.53 -33.04 1.41
CA PHE A 318 4.18 -34.34 1.58
C PHE A 318 5.69 -34.24 1.80
N ARG A 319 6.35 -33.24 1.20
CA ARG A 319 7.79 -32.99 1.41
C ARG A 319 8.06 -32.42 2.80
N LYS A 320 7.18 -31.54 3.30
CA LYS A 320 7.26 -30.98 4.67
C LYS A 320 7.14 -32.08 5.73
N LEU A 321 6.22 -33.03 5.55
CA LEU A 321 6.03 -34.20 6.42
C LEU A 321 7.23 -35.16 6.48
N ARG A 322 7.96 -35.34 5.37
CA ARG A 322 9.15 -36.21 5.34
C ARG A 322 10.39 -35.52 5.96
N GLY A 323 10.44 -34.19 5.95
CA GLY A 323 11.51 -33.39 6.56
C GLY A 323 11.51 -33.42 8.09
N ASP A 324 10.34 -33.31 8.73
CA ASP A 324 10.21 -33.35 10.19
C ASP A 324 10.59 -34.71 10.79
N LEU A 325 10.38 -35.81 10.05
CA LEU A 325 10.77 -37.16 10.46
C LEU A 325 12.28 -37.44 10.29
N ALA A 326 12.98 -36.67 9.46
CA ALA A 326 14.41 -36.83 9.22
C ALA A 326 15.29 -35.95 10.14
N GLY A 327 14.70 -34.98 10.84
CA GLY A 327 15.39 -34.05 11.75
C GLY A 327 15.40 -34.46 13.23
N VAL A 328 14.77 -35.58 13.59
CA VAL A 328 14.81 -36.12 14.96
C VAL A 328 15.88 -37.21 15.05
N ARG A 329 17.15 -36.81 15.18
CA ARG A 329 18.22 -37.65 15.72
C ARG A 329 19.33 -36.80 16.32
#